data_AF-A0A7S2D3J9-F1
#
_entry.id   AF-A0A7S2D3J9-F1
#
_cell.length_a   1.000
_cell.length_b   1.000
_cell.length_c   1.000
_cell.angle_alpha   90.00
_cell.angle_beta   90.00
_cell.angle_gamma   90.00
#
_symmetry.space_group_name_H-M   'P 1'
#
loop_
_entity.id
_entity.type
_entity.pdbx_description
1 polymer ?
#
loop_
_entity_poly.entity_id
_entity_poly.type
_entity_poly.pdbx_seq_one_letter_code
_entity_poly.pdbx_strand_id
1 'polypeptide(L)'
;VNLPKFTVEDLPLFFGITSDLFPGVELPHADHGALPKAIDDQCMEGVNIAPGKTFKVDPVPAFTNKVLQLYEMVLVRHGVMVVGQTSSGKTAAIHALSQAMTVCNENGEPYEKVQIHTMNPKSILSGQLYGNFDENTHEWSDGVLAVLYRTCAFDTSPDRHWLLFDGPVDAVWIGNMN
;
A
#
# COMPACT_ATOMS: atom_id res chain seq x y z
N VAL A 1 12.99 5.96 -4.70
CA VAL A 1 12.24 5.16 -5.71
C VAL A 1 12.78 3.76 -5.97
N ASN A 2 14.07 3.55 -6.29
CA ASN A 2 14.57 2.20 -6.66
C ASN A 2 14.99 1.33 -5.47
N LEU A 3 15.48 1.94 -4.39
CA LEU A 3 15.96 1.25 -3.19
C LEU A 3 15.02 0.16 -2.64
N PRO A 4 13.69 0.35 -2.51
CA PRO A 4 12.82 -0.67 -1.92
C PRO A 4 12.61 -1.92 -2.80
N LYS A 5 13.08 -1.90 -4.05
CA LYS A 5 12.97 -3.05 -4.97
C LYS A 5 14.14 -4.03 -4.84
N PHE A 6 15.22 -3.60 -4.22
CA PHE A 6 16.45 -4.38 -4.11
C PHE A 6 16.45 -5.29 -2.89
N THR A 7 17.13 -6.43 -3.02
CA THR A 7 17.51 -7.24 -1.86
C THR A 7 18.69 -6.59 -1.15
N VAL A 8 18.96 -7.00 0.10
CA VAL A 8 20.11 -6.48 0.87
C VAL A 8 21.44 -6.76 0.15
N GLU A 9 21.53 -7.88 -0.56
CA GLU A 9 22.71 -8.31 -1.32
C GLU A 9 22.96 -7.43 -2.57
N ASP A 10 21.89 -6.87 -3.15
CA ASP A 10 22.00 -6.00 -4.32
C ASP A 10 22.39 -4.56 -3.98
N LEU A 11 22.21 -4.13 -2.71
CA LEU A 11 22.45 -2.75 -2.31
C LEU A 11 23.90 -2.29 -2.52
N PRO A 12 24.94 -3.06 -2.14
CA PRO A 12 26.33 -2.66 -2.39
C PRO A 12 26.66 -2.52 -3.88
N LEU A 13 26.11 -3.42 -4.72
CA LEU A 13 26.28 -3.38 -6.17
C LEU A 13 25.61 -2.14 -6.76
N PHE A 14 24.37 -1.86 -6.35
CA PHE A 14 23.65 -0.66 -6.76
C PHE A 14 24.43 0.61 -6.38
N PHE A 15 24.90 0.70 -5.14
CA PHE A 15 25.67 1.87 -4.68
C PHE A 15 26.97 2.04 -5.47
N GLY A 16 27.72 0.96 -5.73
CA GLY A 16 28.93 1.00 -6.55
C GLY A 16 28.67 1.51 -7.96
N ILE A 17 27.64 0.99 -8.63
CA ILE A 17 27.25 1.45 -9.98
C ILE A 17 26.86 2.93 -9.95
N THR A 18 26.08 3.35 -8.94
CA THR A 18 25.65 4.76 -8.85
C THR A 18 26.80 5.72 -8.53
N SER A 19 27.77 5.33 -7.69
CA SER A 19 28.93 6.17 -7.38
C SER A 19 29.85 6.33 -8.57
N ASP A 20 29.98 5.28 -9.40
CA ASP A 20 30.78 5.32 -10.62
C ASP A 20 30.12 6.19 -11.70
N LEU A 21 28.78 6.11 -11.83
CA LEU A 21 28.02 6.91 -12.81
C LEU A 21 27.86 8.38 -12.41
N PHE A 22 27.79 8.67 -11.10
CA PHE A 22 27.58 10.03 -10.57
C PHE A 22 28.63 10.39 -9.50
N PRO A 23 29.90 10.59 -9.88
CA PRO A 23 30.96 10.87 -8.91
C PRO A 23 30.72 12.18 -8.14
N GLY A 24 30.87 12.15 -6.82
CA GLY A 24 30.76 13.33 -5.96
C GLY A 24 29.33 13.84 -5.72
N VAL A 25 28.31 13.11 -6.19
CA VAL A 25 26.91 13.43 -5.92
C VAL A 25 26.48 12.79 -4.59
N GLU A 26 26.05 13.62 -3.65
CA GLU A 26 25.42 13.15 -2.41
C GLU A 26 23.90 13.14 -2.57
N LEU A 27 23.26 12.04 -2.17
CA LEU A 27 21.81 11.93 -2.22
C LEU A 27 21.19 12.81 -1.12
N PRO A 28 20.20 13.66 -1.45
CA PRO A 28 19.51 14.43 -0.44
C PRO A 28 18.74 13.49 0.49
N HIS A 29 18.75 13.82 1.79
CA HIS A 29 17.92 13.13 2.76
C HIS A 29 16.45 13.53 2.56
N ALA A 30 15.57 12.56 2.35
CA ALA A 30 14.14 12.83 2.27
C ALA A 30 13.63 13.25 3.65
N ASP A 31 13.00 14.42 3.73
CA ASP A 31 12.31 14.85 4.95
C ASP A 31 10.84 14.44 4.87
N HIS A 32 10.42 13.61 5.82
CA HIS A 32 9.05 13.14 5.96
C HIS A 32 8.34 13.75 7.17
N GLY A 33 8.87 14.84 7.73
CA GLY A 33 8.24 15.62 8.79
C GLY A 33 7.77 14.76 9.96
N ALA A 34 6.49 14.89 10.32
CA ALA A 34 5.88 14.17 11.44
C ALA A 34 5.58 12.68 11.16
N LEU A 35 5.62 12.22 9.90
CA LEU A 35 5.17 10.89 9.53
C LEU A 35 5.96 9.74 10.20
N PRO A 36 7.31 9.75 10.28
CA PRO A 36 8.06 8.68 10.95
C PRO A 36 7.63 8.51 12.41
N LYS A 37 7.45 9.63 13.12
CA LYS A 37 6.99 9.61 14.51
C LYS A 37 5.56 9.09 14.61
N ALA A 38 4.66 9.56 13.74
CA ALA A 38 3.28 9.08 13.71
C ALA A 38 3.21 7.57 13.43
N ILE A 39 4.07 7.02 12.56
CA ILE A 39 4.17 5.57 12.34
C ILE A 39 4.55 4.86 13.63
N ASP A 40 5.58 5.33 14.32
CA ASP A 40 6.06 4.72 15.57
C ASP A 40 4.98 4.77 16.66
N ASP A 41 4.32 5.92 16.82
CA ASP A 41 3.23 6.13 17.77
C ASP A 41 2.06 5.18 17.47
N GLN A 42 1.63 5.06 16.20
CA GLN A 42 0.57 4.12 15.79
C GLN A 42 0.94 2.66 16.05
N CYS A 43 2.22 2.30 15.88
CA CYS A 43 2.70 0.95 16.19
C CYS A 43 2.60 0.63 17.69
N MET A 44 2.94 1.59 18.55
CA MET A 44 2.89 1.44 20.02
C MET A 44 1.48 1.50 20.60
N GLU A 45 0.63 2.40 20.08
CA GLU A 45 -0.77 2.54 20.48
C GLU A 45 -1.59 1.32 20.06
N GLY A 46 -1.36 0.86 18.83
CA GLY A 46 -1.92 -0.35 18.27
C GLY A 46 -2.48 -0.11 16.88
N VAL A 47 -1.98 -0.86 15.90
CA VAL A 47 -2.42 -0.82 14.52
C VAL A 47 -3.77 -1.52 14.38
N ASN A 48 -4.81 -0.78 14.01
CA ASN A 48 -6.11 -1.35 13.69
C ASN A 48 -6.10 -1.98 12.29
N ILE A 49 -6.33 -3.28 12.23
CA ILE A 49 -6.33 -4.04 10.96
C ILE A 49 -7.77 -4.37 10.51
N ALA A 50 -8.67 -4.59 11.46
CA ALA A 50 -10.08 -4.86 11.21
C ALA A 50 -10.91 -4.50 12.46
N PRO A 51 -12.25 -4.39 12.36
CA PRO A 51 -13.09 -4.13 13.52
C PRO A 51 -12.80 -5.09 14.68
N GLY A 52 -12.42 -4.53 15.83
CA GLY A 52 -12.04 -5.29 17.03
C GLY A 52 -10.70 -6.02 16.96
N LYS A 53 -9.88 -5.79 15.93
CA LYS A 53 -8.56 -6.40 15.74
C LYS A 53 -7.47 -5.33 15.68
N THR A 54 -6.93 -5.02 16.85
CA THR A 54 -5.85 -4.06 17.03
C THR A 54 -4.62 -4.79 17.55
N PHE A 55 -3.48 -4.58 16.91
CA PHE A 55 -2.22 -5.25 17.25
C PHE A 55 -1.13 -4.22 17.48
N LYS A 56 -0.39 -4.38 18.57
CA LYS A 56 0.81 -3.60 18.82
C LYS A 56 1.97 -4.20 18.05
N VAL A 57 2.79 -3.33 17.47
CA VAL A 57 3.98 -3.71 16.72
C VAL A 57 5.13 -2.91 17.30
N ASP A 58 6.27 -3.53 17.55
CA ASP A 58 7.44 -2.79 17.99
C ASP A 58 8.01 -2.00 16.78
N PRO A 59 8.11 -0.66 16.88
CA PRO A 59 8.61 0.17 15.79
C PRO A 59 10.14 0.12 15.73
N VAL A 60 10.67 -1.05 15.36
CA VAL A 60 12.10 -1.18 15.08
C VAL A 60 12.45 -0.29 13.88
N PRO A 61 13.63 0.38 13.86
CA PRO A 61 13.96 1.33 12.78
C PRO A 61 13.85 0.74 11.37
N ALA A 62 14.15 -0.56 11.22
CA ALA A 62 13.99 -1.26 9.95
C ALA A 62 12.53 -1.33 9.47
N PHE A 63 11.58 -1.50 10.38
CA PHE A 63 10.15 -1.52 10.07
C PHE A 63 9.68 -0.11 9.66
N THR A 64 9.96 0.91 10.47
CA THR A 64 9.59 2.30 10.18
C THR A 64 10.16 2.75 8.82
N ASN A 65 11.42 2.43 8.54
CA ASN A 65 12.04 2.70 7.24
C ASN A 65 11.33 1.98 6.08
N LYS A 66 10.84 0.74 6.28
CA LYS A 66 10.07 0.03 5.26
C LYS A 66 8.67 0.62 5.04
N VAL A 67 8.04 1.12 6.10
CA VAL A 67 6.76 1.84 6.02
C VAL A 67 6.93 3.17 5.27
N LEU A 68 8.01 3.91 5.52
CA LEU A 68 8.36 5.12 4.77
C LEU A 68 8.65 4.83 3.30
N GLN A 69 9.41 3.76 3.00
CA GLN A 69 9.64 3.32 1.63
C GLN A 69 8.32 2.95 0.90
N LEU A 70 7.36 2.36 1.61
CA LEU A 70 6.03 2.09 1.07
C LEU A 70 5.32 3.40 0.72
N TYR A 71 5.35 4.40 1.60
CA TYR A 71 4.80 5.73 1.33
C TYR A 71 5.40 6.37 0.08
N GLU A 72 6.73 6.36 -0.04
CA GLU A 72 7.41 6.87 -1.23
C GLU A 72 6.93 6.18 -2.52
N MET A 73 6.71 4.86 -2.48
CA MET A 73 6.20 4.11 -3.63
C MET A 73 4.76 4.50 -3.99
N VAL A 74 3.91 4.70 -2.98
CA VAL A 74 2.52 5.12 -3.17
C VAL A 74 2.43 6.53 -3.79
N LEU A 75 3.40 7.42 -3.53
CA LEU A 75 3.45 8.73 -4.18
C LEU A 75 3.80 8.65 -5.66
N VAL A 76 4.62 7.67 -6.07
CA VAL A 76 5.13 7.58 -7.46
C VAL A 76 4.42 6.55 -8.34
N ARG A 77 3.62 5.64 -7.76
CA ARG A 77 2.93 4.57 -8.47
C ARG A 77 1.50 4.43 -7.97
N HIS A 78 0.57 4.27 -8.92
CA HIS A 78 -0.83 3.95 -8.62
C HIS A 78 -1.02 2.49 -8.17
N GLY A 79 -0.11 1.59 -8.55
CA GLY A 79 -0.12 0.18 -8.16
C GLY A 79 1.21 -0.21 -7.49
N VAL A 80 1.12 -0.80 -6.30
CA VAL A 80 2.28 -1.23 -5.51
C VAL A 80 2.06 -2.67 -5.03
N MET A 81 3.07 -3.51 -5.17
CA MET A 81 3.08 -4.86 -4.59
C MET A 81 3.96 -4.87 -3.34
N VAL A 82 3.37 -5.26 -2.20
CA VAL A 82 4.12 -5.47 -0.96
C VAL A 82 4.52 -6.93 -0.87
N VAL A 83 5.79 -7.22 -1.14
CA VAL A 83 6.32 -8.60 -1.22
C VAL A 83 7.12 -8.92 0.03
N GLY A 84 6.93 -10.13 0.57
CA GLY A 84 7.64 -10.62 1.75
C GLY A 84 7.08 -11.94 2.24
N GLN A 85 7.83 -12.62 3.10
CA GLN A 85 7.43 -13.91 3.69
C GLN A 85 6.13 -13.81 4.51
N THR A 86 5.51 -14.95 4.80
CA THR A 86 4.36 -15.01 5.71
C THR A 86 4.74 -14.42 7.07
N SER A 87 3.82 -13.66 7.67
CA SER A 87 4.03 -12.99 8.96
C SER A 87 5.19 -11.99 9.02
N SER A 88 5.68 -11.49 7.89
CA SER A 88 6.73 -10.47 7.82
C SER A 88 6.26 -9.02 8.08
N GLY A 89 5.10 -8.83 8.71
CA GLY A 89 4.57 -7.50 9.05
C GLY A 89 3.95 -6.69 7.90
N LYS A 90 3.67 -7.29 6.73
CA LYS A 90 3.13 -6.57 5.56
C LYS A 90 1.80 -5.86 5.84
N THR A 91 0.84 -6.58 6.43
CA THR A 91 -0.46 -6.02 6.80
C THR A 91 -0.30 -4.89 7.81
N ALA A 92 0.55 -5.10 8.83
CA ALA A 92 0.85 -4.06 9.80
C ALA A 92 1.47 -2.82 9.16
N ALA A 93 2.39 -2.97 8.20
CA ALA A 93 3.02 -1.84 7.52
C ALA A 93 2.02 -0.99 6.73
N ILE A 94 1.12 -1.63 5.98
CA ILE A 94 0.09 -0.93 5.19
C ILE A 94 -0.88 -0.18 6.10
N HIS A 95 -1.38 -0.84 7.14
CA HIS A 95 -2.35 -0.26 8.07
C HIS A 95 -1.73 0.79 9.00
N ALA A 96 -0.47 0.61 9.42
CA ALA A 96 0.25 1.62 10.20
C ALA A 96 0.47 2.89 9.37
N LEU A 97 0.81 2.75 8.09
CA LEU A 97 0.96 3.90 7.20
C LEU A 97 -0.36 4.66 7.02
N SER A 98 -1.46 3.95 6.74
CA SER A 98 -2.76 4.61 6.52
C SER A 98 -3.25 5.36 7.75
N GLN A 99 -3.08 4.76 8.94
CA GLN A 99 -3.43 5.39 10.22
C GLN A 99 -2.51 6.57 10.52
N ALA A 100 -1.20 6.43 10.34
CA ALA A 100 -0.25 7.51 10.56
C ALA A 100 -0.50 8.71 9.64
N MET A 101 -0.75 8.48 8.34
CA MET A 101 -1.12 9.54 7.40
C MET A 101 -2.41 10.26 7.81
N THR A 102 -3.41 9.51 8.29
CA THR A 102 -4.68 10.07 8.76
C THR A 102 -4.50 10.92 10.01
N VAL A 103 -3.73 10.45 10.99
CA VAL A 103 -3.41 11.21 12.21
C VAL A 103 -2.60 12.47 11.88
N CYS A 104 -1.65 12.38 10.95
CA CYS A 104 -0.92 13.55 10.48
C CYS A 104 -1.87 14.58 9.84
N ASN A 105 -2.79 14.15 8.97
CA ASN A 105 -3.80 15.03 8.38
C ASN A 105 -4.66 15.73 9.44
N GLU A 106 -5.14 14.97 10.44
CA GLU A 106 -5.95 15.49 11.54
C GLU A 106 -5.20 16.51 12.41
N ASN A 107 -3.87 16.38 12.50
CA ASN A 107 -2.97 17.31 13.17
C ASN A 107 -2.56 18.53 12.30
N GLY A 108 -3.08 18.64 11.08
CA GLY A 108 -2.80 19.76 10.17
C GLY A 108 -1.52 19.62 9.33
N GLU A 109 -0.90 18.45 9.33
CA GLU A 109 0.24 18.14 8.45
C GLU A 109 -0.25 17.86 7.02
N PRO A 110 0.59 18.08 5.98
CA PRO A 110 0.20 17.97 4.57
C PRO A 110 0.12 16.52 4.06
N TYR A 111 -0.59 15.66 4.79
CA TYR A 111 -0.87 14.27 4.42
C TYR A 111 -2.36 14.11 4.12
N GLU A 112 -2.75 13.12 3.32
CA GLU A 112 -4.16 12.80 3.12
C GLU A 112 -4.65 11.78 4.15
N LYS A 113 -5.91 11.91 4.55
CA LYS A 113 -6.64 10.85 5.24
C LYS A 113 -6.78 9.64 4.32
N VAL A 114 -6.53 8.45 4.84
CA VAL A 114 -6.49 7.23 4.02
C VAL A 114 -7.62 6.28 4.39
N GLN A 115 -8.36 5.83 3.39
CA GLN A 115 -9.39 4.80 3.53
C GLN A 115 -8.95 3.52 2.80
N ILE A 116 -8.87 2.40 3.53
CA ILE A 116 -8.51 1.10 2.95
C ILE A 116 -9.77 0.29 2.67
N HIS A 117 -9.89 -0.19 1.44
CA HIS A 117 -10.92 -1.13 1.00
C HIS A 117 -10.28 -2.48 0.68
N THR A 118 -10.42 -3.44 1.59
CA THR A 118 -9.76 -4.74 1.49
C THR A 118 -10.64 -5.79 0.83
N MET A 119 -10.08 -6.57 -0.09
CA MET A 119 -10.72 -7.73 -0.69
C MET A 119 -9.72 -8.84 -0.97
N ASN A 120 -10.19 -10.10 -0.92
CA ASN A 120 -9.41 -11.25 -1.37
C ASN A 120 -9.87 -11.66 -2.78
N PRO A 121 -9.15 -11.28 -3.85
CA PRO A 121 -9.60 -11.51 -5.23
C PRO A 121 -9.74 -13.00 -5.55
N LYS A 122 -8.95 -13.87 -4.91
CA LYS A 122 -8.99 -15.32 -5.13
C LYS A 122 -10.16 -16.02 -4.44
N SER A 123 -10.79 -15.36 -3.47
CA SER A 123 -12.02 -15.88 -2.84
C SER A 123 -13.29 -15.63 -3.66
N ILE A 124 -13.18 -14.86 -4.76
CA ILE A 124 -14.29 -14.43 -5.61
C ILE A 124 -14.12 -15.02 -7.00
N LEU A 125 -15.20 -15.48 -7.62
CA LEU A 125 -15.17 -15.95 -9.00
C LEU A 125 -14.86 -14.80 -9.96
N SER A 126 -14.11 -15.07 -11.05
CA SER A 126 -13.69 -14.01 -11.99
C SER A 126 -14.86 -13.16 -12.51
N GLY A 127 -15.98 -13.78 -12.86
CA GLY A 127 -17.19 -13.06 -13.30
C GLY A 127 -17.86 -12.24 -12.20
N GLN A 128 -17.74 -12.64 -10.93
CA GLN A 128 -18.24 -11.84 -9.79
C GLN A 128 -17.26 -10.74 -9.38
N LEU A 129 -15.97 -10.90 -9.69
CA LEU A 129 -14.93 -9.93 -9.40
C LEU A 129 -15.00 -8.76 -10.39
N TYR A 130 -14.99 -9.06 -11.69
CA TYR A 130 -14.94 -8.07 -12.76
C TYR A 130 -16.31 -7.70 -13.34
N GLY A 131 -17.28 -8.59 -13.21
CA GLY A 131 -18.58 -8.51 -13.87
C GLY A 131 -18.72 -9.61 -14.90
N ASN A 132 -19.96 -9.96 -15.20
CA ASN A 132 -20.28 -11.00 -16.18
C ASN A 132 -21.54 -10.63 -16.95
N PHE A 133 -21.56 -11.06 -18.21
CA PHE A 133 -22.74 -11.02 -19.06
C PHE A 133 -23.45 -12.37 -19.01
N ASP A 134 -24.76 -12.36 -18.75
CA ASP A 134 -25.56 -13.58 -18.78
C ASP A 134 -26.18 -13.75 -20.18
N GLU A 135 -25.80 -14.82 -20.88
CA GLU A 135 -26.26 -15.12 -22.24
C GLU A 135 -27.77 -15.44 -22.33
N ASN A 136 -28.39 -15.90 -21.24
CA ASN A 136 -29.81 -16.24 -21.26
C ASN A 136 -30.68 -15.00 -21.09
N THR A 137 -30.32 -14.14 -20.15
CA THR A 137 -31.07 -12.91 -19.84
C THR A 137 -30.64 -11.72 -20.69
N HIS A 138 -29.45 -11.80 -21.31
CA HIS A 138 -28.77 -10.69 -21.99
C HIS A 138 -28.53 -9.47 -21.09
N GLU A 139 -28.38 -9.70 -19.78
CA GLU A 139 -28.13 -8.66 -18.79
C GLU A 139 -26.66 -8.65 -18.34
N TRP A 140 -26.15 -7.45 -18.04
CA TRP A 140 -24.84 -7.26 -17.45
C TRP A 140 -24.95 -7.16 -15.93
N SER A 141 -24.14 -7.94 -15.21
CA SER A 141 -23.97 -7.82 -13.76
C SER A 141 -22.59 -7.24 -13.44
N ASP A 142 -22.57 -6.13 -12.71
CA ASP A 142 -21.33 -5.51 -12.26
C ASP A 142 -20.61 -6.38 -11.21
N GLY A 143 -19.29 -6.49 -11.35
CA GLY A 143 -18.44 -7.18 -10.38
C GLY A 143 -18.13 -6.33 -9.15
N VAL A 144 -17.78 -6.99 -8.05
CA VAL A 144 -17.43 -6.35 -6.77
C VAL A 144 -16.32 -5.31 -6.95
N LEU A 145 -15.30 -5.60 -7.76
CA LEU A 145 -14.20 -4.68 -7.99
C LEU A 145 -14.66 -3.42 -8.74
N ALA A 146 -15.52 -3.60 -9.76
CA ALA A 146 -16.03 -2.49 -10.56
C ALA A 146 -16.92 -1.55 -9.72
N VAL A 147 -17.77 -2.12 -8.87
CA VAL A 147 -18.60 -1.36 -7.92
C VAL A 147 -17.72 -0.58 -6.94
N LEU A 148 -16.69 -1.22 -6.39
CA LEU A 148 -15.80 -0.62 -5.40
C LEU A 148 -14.98 0.54 -5.99
N TYR A 149 -14.37 0.35 -7.17
CA TYR A 149 -13.68 1.42 -7.89
C TYR A 149 -14.60 2.61 -8.17
N ARG A 150 -15.82 2.33 -8.64
CA ARG A 150 -16.81 3.37 -8.94
C ARG A 150 -17.21 4.14 -7.68
N THR A 151 -17.36 3.44 -6.56
CA THR A 151 -17.67 4.06 -5.26
C THR A 151 -16.54 4.99 -4.82
N CYS A 152 -15.28 4.54 -4.89
CA CYS A 152 -14.11 5.38 -4.58
C CYS A 152 -13.97 6.58 -5.53
N ALA A 153 -14.31 6.41 -6.82
CA ALA A 153 -14.21 7.48 -7.82
C ALA A 153 -15.32 8.55 -7.68
N PHE A 154 -16.46 8.19 -7.08
CA PHE A 154 -17.55 9.12 -6.81
C PHE A 154 -17.43 9.83 -5.46
N ASP A 155 -16.52 9.40 -4.59
CA ASP A 155 -16.23 10.12 -3.36
C ASP A 155 -15.59 11.47 -3.70
N THR A 156 -16.22 12.56 -3.24
CA THR A 156 -15.75 13.94 -3.47
C THR A 156 -14.90 14.47 -2.31
N SER A 157 -14.66 13.65 -1.28
CA SER A 157 -13.77 14.01 -0.18
C SER A 157 -12.31 14.10 -0.66
N PRO A 158 -11.44 14.83 0.06
CA PRO A 158 -10.00 14.84 -0.23
C PRO A 158 -9.30 13.55 0.26
N ASP A 159 -10.04 12.53 0.68
CA ASP A 159 -9.49 11.30 1.22
C ASP A 159 -8.84 10.47 0.10
N ARG A 160 -7.76 9.79 0.45
CA ARG A 160 -7.06 8.87 -0.44
C ARG A 160 -7.60 7.46 -0.23
N HIS A 161 -8.19 6.87 -1.26
CA HIS A 161 -8.66 5.48 -1.22
C HIS A 161 -7.59 4.49 -1.66
N TRP A 162 -7.35 3.46 -0.85
CA TRP A 162 -6.49 2.33 -1.19
C TRP A 162 -7.32 1.07 -1.36
N LEU A 163 -7.26 0.49 -2.55
CA LEU A 163 -7.83 -0.82 -2.83
C LEU A 163 -6.79 -1.89 -2.51
N LEU A 164 -7.00 -2.62 -1.41
CA LEU A 164 -6.08 -3.64 -0.94
C LEU A 164 -6.53 -5.03 -1.39
N PHE A 165 -5.78 -5.63 -2.30
CA PHE A 165 -5.96 -7.01 -2.73
C PHE A 165 -5.17 -7.96 -1.82
N ASP A 166 -5.79 -8.41 -0.73
CA ASP A 166 -5.18 -9.32 0.25
C ASP A 166 -5.43 -10.79 -0.13
N GLY A 167 -4.52 -11.33 -0.95
CA GLY A 167 -4.59 -12.71 -1.40
C GLY A 167 -3.42 -13.10 -2.32
N PRO A 168 -3.33 -14.39 -2.70
CA PRO A 168 -2.29 -14.84 -3.60
C PRO A 168 -2.47 -14.25 -5.01
N VAL A 169 -1.36 -13.80 -5.59
CA VAL A 169 -1.31 -13.33 -6.98
C VAL A 169 -1.40 -14.51 -7.93
N ASP A 170 -2.21 -14.36 -8.97
CA ASP A 170 -2.41 -15.36 -10.01
C ASP A 170 -2.65 -14.67 -11.35
N ALA A 171 -2.10 -15.27 -12.41
CA ALA A 171 -2.08 -14.71 -13.75
C ALA A 171 -3.48 -14.37 -14.29
N VAL A 172 -4.51 -15.14 -13.92
CA VAL A 172 -5.86 -14.98 -14.47
C VAL A 172 -6.49 -13.70 -13.95
N TRP A 173 -6.47 -13.47 -12.63
CA TRP A 173 -7.09 -12.25 -12.10
C TRP A 173 -6.20 -11.04 -12.36
N ILE A 174 -4.88 -11.12 -12.16
CA ILE A 174 -4.03 -9.94 -12.32
C ILE A 174 -3.89 -9.52 -13.79
N GLY A 175 -3.94 -10.47 -14.73
CA GLY A 175 -3.86 -10.19 -16.16
C GLY A 175 -5.03 -9.35 -16.66
N ASN A 176 -6.21 -9.49 -16.05
CA ASN A 176 -7.41 -8.70 -16.39
C ASN A 176 -7.37 -7.26 -15.84
N MET A 177 -6.34 -6.88 -15.07
CA MET A 177 -6.13 -5.50 -14.61
C MET A 177 -5.11 -4.71 -15.44
N ASN A 178 -4.43 -5.36 -16.40
CA ASN A 178 -3.55 -4.68 -17.36
C ASN A 178 -4.37 -4.05 -18.50
#